data_AF-A0A3G9GGE8-F1
#
_entry.id   AF-A0A3G9GGE8-F1
#
_cell.length_a   1.000
_cell.length_b   1.000
_cell.length_c   1.000
_cell.angle_alpha   90.00
_cell.angle_beta   90.00
_cell.angle_gamma   90.00
#
_symmetry.space_group_name_H-M   'P 1'
#
loop_
_entity.id
_entity.type
_entity.pdbx_description
1 polymer ?
#
loop_
_entity_poly.entity_id
_entity_poly.type
_entity_poly.pdbx_seq_one_letter_code
_entity_poly.pdbx_strand_id
1 'polypeptide(L)'
;MDAFPGAAQQLRDMRHWRRQLWWHGIRWLKRALLCLLLPWLAACSSLAGPGGGLIGVPTHLYDFNPHIYTVKSVTFEFLGVAGVSGGEECCATLPRTWRPGLMATVRWVEDPNPCLGCAPNMDKERSKFLEYVKKKEASYQHYSAQVEIPPYQDTYGINLAFLPCHQVRLVIDSKQVFPTLAKWRAEAKQLEGQSCPKAQ
;
A
#
# COMPACT_ATOMS: atom_id res chain seq x y z
N MET A 1 -8.39 54.92 -66.76
CA MET A 1 -7.01 54.96 -66.22
C MET A 1 -7.13 54.62 -64.75
N ASP A 2 -7.09 53.34 -64.44
CA ASP A 2 -7.28 52.89 -63.06
C ASP A 2 -5.98 53.13 -62.31
N ALA A 3 -6.06 53.96 -61.27
CA ALA A 3 -4.93 54.29 -60.42
C ALA A 3 -4.49 53.03 -59.68
N PHE A 4 -3.29 52.54 -60.02
CA PHE A 4 -2.64 51.49 -59.26
C PHE A 4 -2.44 51.97 -57.81
N PRO A 5 -2.91 51.22 -56.80
CA PRO A 5 -2.66 51.58 -55.41
C PRO A 5 -1.16 51.60 -55.14
N GLY A 6 -0.67 52.69 -54.55
CA GLY A 6 0.75 52.83 -54.22
C GLY A 6 1.23 51.75 -53.25
N ALA A 7 2.47 51.28 -53.42
CA ALA A 7 3.07 50.17 -52.66
C ALA A 7 2.91 50.28 -51.12
N ALA A 8 2.82 51.51 -50.57
CA ALA A 8 2.60 51.77 -49.16
C ALA A 8 1.19 51.41 -48.65
N GLN A 9 0.17 51.46 -49.50
CA GLN A 9 -1.21 51.06 -49.19
C GLN A 9 -1.31 49.52 -49.12
N GLN A 10 -0.72 48.85 -50.11
CA GLN A 10 -0.66 47.38 -50.19
C GLN A 10 0.05 46.75 -48.97
N LEU A 11 1.14 47.36 -48.50
CA LEU A 11 1.86 46.90 -47.30
C LEU A 11 1.11 47.16 -45.98
N ARG A 12 0.20 48.14 -45.93
CA ARG A 12 -0.66 48.40 -44.77
C ARG A 12 -1.77 47.36 -44.68
N ASP A 13 -2.41 47.06 -45.80
CA ASP A 13 -3.46 46.05 -45.89
C ASP A 13 -2.91 44.66 -45.57
N MET A 14 -1.75 44.30 -46.11
CA MET A 14 -1.07 43.03 -45.80
C MET A 14 -0.78 42.87 -44.30
N ARG A 15 -0.39 43.94 -43.60
CA ARG A 15 -0.14 43.90 -42.14
C ARG A 15 -1.43 43.82 -41.32
N HIS A 16 -2.52 44.40 -41.79
CA HIS A 16 -3.83 44.31 -41.14
C HIS A 16 -4.40 42.88 -41.28
N TRP A 17 -4.40 42.33 -42.50
CA TRP A 17 -4.83 40.95 -42.77
C TRP A 17 -4.01 39.93 -41.99
N ARG A 18 -2.68 40.11 -41.90
CA ARG A 18 -1.80 39.21 -41.15
C ARG A 18 -2.10 39.23 -39.64
N ARG A 19 -2.43 40.38 -39.06
CA ARG A 19 -2.85 40.49 -37.66
C ARG A 19 -4.23 39.87 -37.41
N GLN A 20 -5.17 40.05 -38.33
CA GLN A 20 -6.52 39.50 -38.20
C GLN A 20 -6.52 37.97 -38.34
N LEU A 21 -5.80 37.42 -39.33
CA LEU A 21 -5.59 35.97 -39.48
C LEU A 21 -4.85 35.35 -38.29
N TRP A 22 -3.88 36.06 -37.71
CA TRP A 22 -3.18 35.61 -36.50
C TRP A 22 -4.10 35.61 -35.27
N TRP A 23 -4.98 36.60 -35.12
CA TRP A 23 -5.97 36.66 -34.02
C TRP A 23 -7.03 35.57 -34.13
N HIS A 24 -7.55 35.33 -35.34
CA HIS A 24 -8.50 34.24 -35.59
C HIS A 24 -7.82 32.87 -35.44
N GLY A 25 -6.59 32.71 -35.92
CA GLY A 25 -5.78 31.50 -35.75
C GLY A 25 -5.50 31.18 -34.29
N ILE A 26 -5.12 32.17 -33.48
CA ILE A 26 -4.90 31.98 -32.03
C ILE A 26 -6.20 31.63 -31.30
N ARG A 27 -7.33 32.28 -31.65
CA ARG A 27 -8.64 31.93 -31.06
C ARG A 27 -9.06 30.51 -31.39
N TRP A 28 -8.82 30.07 -32.62
CA TRP A 28 -9.07 28.69 -33.05
C TRP A 28 -8.15 27.69 -32.34
N LEU A 29 -6.85 27.99 -32.25
CA LEU A 29 -5.87 27.14 -31.57
C LEU A 29 -6.21 26.97 -30.08
N LYS A 30 -6.57 28.06 -29.38
CA LYS A 30 -6.99 28.00 -27.98
C LYS A 30 -8.26 27.18 -27.77
N ARG A 31 -9.25 27.29 -28.65
CA ARG A 31 -10.49 26.49 -28.58
C ARG A 31 -10.21 25.02 -28.86
N ALA A 32 -9.39 24.71 -29.86
CA ALA A 32 -8.99 23.33 -30.15
C ALA A 32 -8.20 22.70 -28.98
N LEU A 33 -7.28 23.46 -28.37
CA LEU A 33 -6.54 23.01 -27.19
C LEU A 33 -7.47 22.77 -26.00
N LEU A 34 -8.45 23.66 -25.76
CA LEU A 34 -9.44 23.49 -24.70
C LEU A 34 -10.29 22.22 -24.93
N CYS A 35 -10.75 21.99 -26.16
CA CYS A 35 -11.52 20.79 -26.53
C CYS A 35 -10.72 19.48 -26.44
N LEU A 36 -9.39 19.53 -26.61
CA LEU A 36 -8.51 18.37 -26.46
C LEU A 36 -8.13 18.10 -24.99
N LEU A 37 -8.04 19.14 -24.16
CA LEU A 37 -7.71 19.01 -22.74
C LEU A 37 -8.91 18.59 -21.88
N LEU A 38 -10.13 19.05 -22.19
CA LEU A 38 -11.35 18.72 -21.46
C LEU A 38 -11.61 17.19 -21.31
N PRO A 39 -11.43 16.36 -22.37
CA PRO A 39 -11.55 14.90 -22.26
C PRO A 39 -10.46 14.26 -21.38
N TRP A 40 -9.24 14.81 -21.38
CA TRP A 40 -8.13 14.29 -20.57
C TRP A 40 -8.36 14.50 -19.06
N LEU A 41 -8.99 15.61 -18.67
CA LEU A 41 -9.37 15.83 -17.26
C LEU A 41 -10.46 14.85 -16.78
N ALA A 42 -11.43 14.50 -17.63
CA ALA A 42 -12.48 13.54 -17.29
C ALA A 42 -11.94 12.09 -17.18
N ALA A 43 -10.91 11.74 -17.94
CA ALA A 43 -10.26 10.42 -17.86
C ALA A 43 -9.44 10.21 -16.58
N CYS A 44 -9.06 11.28 -15.88
CA CYS A 44 -8.37 11.17 -14.60
C CYS A 44 -9.34 10.85 -13.44
N SER A 45 -10.61 11.24 -13.58
CA SER A 45 -11.64 11.02 -12.56
C SER A 45 -12.07 9.55 -12.45
N SER A 46 -11.89 8.74 -13.51
CA SER A 46 -12.25 7.32 -13.51
C SER A 46 -11.24 6.42 -12.79
N LEU A 47 -10.04 6.92 -12.45
CA LEU A 47 -9.11 6.23 -11.55
C LEU A 47 -9.59 6.24 -10.09
N ALA A 48 -10.47 7.18 -9.74
CA ALA A 48 -11.19 7.19 -8.47
C ALA A 48 -12.56 6.53 -8.67
N GLY A 49 -12.58 5.20 -8.73
CA GLY A 49 -13.83 4.41 -8.85
C GLY A 49 -14.88 4.76 -7.76
N PRO A 50 -16.15 4.39 -7.97
CA PRO A 50 -17.23 4.70 -7.04
C PRO A 50 -16.98 3.98 -5.70
N GLY A 51 -16.61 4.75 -4.67
CA GLY A 51 -16.26 4.21 -3.34
C GLY A 51 -14.92 4.70 -2.76
N GLY A 52 -14.27 5.69 -3.39
CA GLY A 52 -12.91 6.20 -3.10
C GLY A 52 -12.65 6.86 -1.73
N GLY A 53 -13.21 6.31 -0.65
CA GLY A 53 -12.78 6.62 0.72
C GLY A 53 -11.87 5.53 1.27
N LEU A 54 -10.89 5.94 2.08
CA LEU A 54 -10.09 5.03 2.88
C LEU A 54 -10.74 4.88 4.27
N ILE A 55 -10.67 3.70 4.86
CA ILE A 55 -11.15 3.40 6.22
C ILE A 55 -9.97 2.92 7.08
N GLY A 56 -9.89 3.44 8.31
CA GLY A 56 -8.96 2.93 9.31
C GLY A 56 -9.55 1.68 9.98
N VAL A 57 -8.75 0.61 10.07
CA VAL A 57 -9.18 -0.66 10.66
C VAL A 57 -8.09 -1.22 11.57
N PRO A 58 -8.45 -1.90 12.68
CA PRO A 58 -7.45 -2.54 13.53
C PRO A 58 -6.71 -3.65 12.79
N THR A 59 -5.49 -3.96 13.23
CA THR A 59 -4.71 -5.11 12.74
C THR A 59 -4.55 -6.12 13.86
N HIS A 60 -4.97 -7.36 13.61
CA HIS A 60 -4.85 -8.49 14.52
C HIS A 60 -3.80 -9.46 14.00
N LEU A 61 -2.89 -9.90 14.87
CA LEU A 61 -1.86 -10.88 14.55
C LEU A 61 -2.17 -12.19 15.27
N TYR A 62 -2.09 -13.28 14.52
CA TYR A 62 -2.22 -14.64 15.01
C TYR A 62 -0.95 -15.39 14.66
N ASP A 63 -0.13 -15.67 15.67
CA ASP A 63 1.04 -16.52 15.50
C ASP A 63 0.64 -17.97 15.78
N PHE A 64 0.66 -18.81 14.74
CA PHE A 64 0.43 -20.25 14.84
C PHE A 64 1.74 -21.04 14.73
N ASN A 65 2.89 -20.36 14.74
CA ASN A 65 4.19 -21.02 14.85
C ASN A 65 4.42 -21.45 16.32
N PRO A 66 5.01 -22.62 16.58
CA PRO A 66 5.50 -22.99 17.92
C PRO A 66 6.56 -22.02 18.48
N HIS A 67 7.26 -21.26 17.62
CA HIS A 67 8.16 -20.18 18.05
C HIS A 67 7.39 -18.88 18.20
N ILE A 68 6.81 -18.71 19.38
CA ILE A 68 5.97 -17.58 19.75
C ILE A 68 6.80 -16.29 19.64
N TYR A 69 6.29 -15.28 18.91
CA TYR A 69 6.75 -13.87 18.85
C TYR A 69 7.72 -13.47 17.72
N THR A 70 7.37 -13.83 16.50
CA THR A 70 8.19 -13.62 15.29
C THR A 70 7.81 -12.39 14.45
N VAL A 71 6.88 -11.55 14.90
CA VAL A 71 6.37 -10.46 14.05
C VAL A 71 6.45 -9.14 14.79
N LYS A 72 7.33 -8.25 14.30
CA LYS A 72 7.63 -6.95 14.93
C LYS A 72 7.01 -5.75 14.22
N SER A 73 6.71 -5.84 12.93
CA SER A 73 6.09 -4.77 12.16
C SER A 73 5.49 -5.35 10.88
N VAL A 74 4.45 -4.72 10.31
CA VAL A 74 3.85 -5.07 9.01
C VAL A 74 3.78 -3.79 8.16
N THR A 75 3.95 -3.86 6.84
CA THR A 75 3.97 -2.64 6.01
C THR A 75 3.30 -2.84 4.67
N PHE A 76 2.17 -2.17 4.46
CA PHE A 76 1.40 -2.27 3.24
C PHE A 76 1.72 -1.10 2.30
N GLU A 77 2.09 -1.40 1.06
CA GLU A 77 2.46 -0.37 0.07
C GLU A 77 1.28 0.51 -0.37
N PHE A 78 0.04 0.01 -0.31
CA PHE A 78 -1.20 0.80 -0.57
C PHE A 78 -1.95 1.20 0.72
N LEU A 79 -1.68 0.56 1.86
CA LEU A 79 -2.50 0.67 3.09
C LEU A 79 -1.81 1.38 4.26
N GLY A 80 -0.58 1.84 4.07
CA GLY A 80 0.25 2.44 5.11
C GLY A 80 1.07 1.44 5.92
N VAL A 81 1.95 1.95 6.78
CA VAL A 81 2.74 1.15 7.71
C VAL A 81 1.85 0.76 8.90
N ALA A 82 1.68 -0.54 9.14
CA ALA A 82 1.08 -1.07 10.36
C ALA A 82 2.20 -1.67 11.22
N GLY A 83 2.93 -0.82 11.95
CA GLY A 83 3.82 -1.31 13.00
C GLY A 83 2.99 -2.12 13.99
N VAL A 84 3.45 -3.31 14.39
CA VAL A 84 2.80 -4.08 15.45
C VAL A 84 3.90 -4.68 16.30
N SER A 85 4.33 -3.93 17.31
CA SER A 85 5.11 -4.48 18.40
C SER A 85 4.17 -4.98 19.51
N GLY A 86 4.24 -6.28 19.85
CA GLY A 86 3.86 -6.78 21.18
C GLY A 86 2.41 -6.68 21.66
N GLY A 87 1.44 -6.28 20.84
CA GLY A 87 0.02 -6.23 21.20
C GLY A 87 -0.58 -4.86 20.90
N GLU A 88 -1.31 -4.80 19.78
CA GLU A 88 -2.13 -3.67 19.31
C GLU A 88 -1.40 -2.33 19.11
N GLU A 89 -0.97 -2.10 17.87
CA GLU A 89 -0.59 -0.77 17.38
C GLU A 89 -1.51 -0.35 16.20
N CYS A 90 -1.78 0.95 16.13
CA CYS A 90 -3.00 1.57 15.60
C CYS A 90 -3.12 1.58 14.07
N CYS A 91 -4.27 1.08 13.60
CA CYS A 91 -4.98 1.35 12.34
C CYS A 91 -4.21 1.24 11.01
N ALA A 92 -4.40 0.11 10.31
CA ALA A 92 -4.11 0.02 8.89
C ALA A 92 -5.22 0.70 8.06
N THR A 93 -4.92 1.13 6.85
CA THR A 93 -5.86 1.91 6.03
C THR A 93 -6.31 1.16 4.79
N LEU A 94 -7.57 0.72 4.72
CA LEU A 94 -8.12 -0.05 3.58
C LEU A 94 -8.99 0.81 2.66
N PRO A 95 -9.11 0.48 1.36
CA PRO A 95 -10.24 0.93 0.57
C PRO A 95 -11.56 0.63 1.29
N ARG A 96 -12.52 1.55 1.26
CA ARG A 96 -13.88 1.25 1.72
C ARG A 96 -14.53 0.14 0.90
N THR A 97 -14.24 0.09 -0.40
CA THR A 97 -14.77 -0.91 -1.33
C THR A 97 -13.62 -1.74 -1.89
N TRP A 98 -13.70 -3.06 -1.71
CA TRP A 98 -12.72 -3.99 -2.25
C TRP A 98 -12.74 -4.00 -3.79
N ARG A 99 -11.58 -4.25 -4.40
CA ARG A 99 -11.41 -4.49 -5.84
C ARG A 99 -10.33 -5.55 -6.08
N PRO A 100 -10.39 -6.29 -7.19
CA PRO A 100 -9.35 -7.27 -7.53
C PRO A 100 -7.98 -6.61 -7.72
N GLY A 101 -6.91 -7.35 -7.43
CA GLY A 101 -5.52 -6.89 -7.59
C GLY A 101 -4.99 -6.03 -6.43
N LEU A 102 -5.73 -5.94 -5.32
CA LEU A 102 -5.22 -5.32 -4.10
C LEU A 102 -4.17 -6.25 -3.47
N MET A 103 -2.94 -5.75 -3.32
CA MET A 103 -1.81 -6.49 -2.75
C MET A 103 -1.34 -5.84 -1.45
N ALA A 104 -0.88 -6.68 -0.55
CA ALA A 104 -0.30 -6.33 0.73
C ALA A 104 1.10 -6.92 0.82
N THR A 105 2.11 -6.07 0.97
CA THR A 105 3.43 -6.52 1.42
C THR A 105 3.34 -6.74 2.93
N VAL A 106 3.80 -7.89 3.41
CA VAL A 106 3.90 -8.18 4.84
C VAL A 106 5.35 -8.45 5.11
N ARG A 107 5.99 -7.57 5.86
CA ARG A 107 7.34 -7.78 6.40
C ARG A 107 7.21 -8.26 7.83
N TRP A 108 8.17 -9.02 8.35
CA TRP A 108 8.21 -9.41 9.76
C TRP A 108 9.62 -9.84 10.17
N VAL A 109 9.84 -10.06 11.47
CA VAL A 109 11.17 -10.24 12.06
C VAL A 109 11.17 -11.30 13.15
N GLU A 110 11.81 -12.43 12.89
CA GLU A 110 11.88 -13.62 13.75
C GLU A 110 13.11 -13.59 14.67
N ASP A 111 12.92 -13.90 15.95
CA ASP A 111 14.02 -14.26 16.84
C ASP A 111 14.27 -15.77 16.75
N PRO A 112 15.40 -16.24 16.20
CA PRO A 112 15.68 -17.67 16.09
C PRO A 112 15.94 -18.35 17.44
N ASN A 113 16.14 -17.58 18.52
CA ASN A 113 16.39 -18.09 19.86
C ASN A 113 15.63 -17.26 20.91
N PRO A 114 14.28 -17.34 20.94
CA PRO A 114 13.48 -16.57 21.86
C PRO A 114 13.76 -17.05 23.30
N CYS A 115 14.05 -16.11 24.20
CA CYS A 115 14.19 -16.43 25.62
C CYS A 115 13.39 -15.46 26.48
N LEU A 116 12.39 -16.00 27.16
CA LEU A 116 11.63 -15.28 28.17
C LEU A 116 12.46 -15.18 29.46
N GLY A 117 12.72 -13.95 29.92
CA GLY A 117 13.46 -13.70 31.15
C GLY A 117 14.99 -13.69 31.06
N CYS A 118 15.57 -13.91 29.87
CA CYS A 118 17.02 -13.75 29.67
C CYS A 118 17.48 -12.28 29.61
N ALA A 119 16.55 -11.34 29.41
CA ALA A 119 16.89 -9.93 29.31
C ALA A 119 17.31 -9.38 30.70
N PRO A 120 18.36 -8.55 30.78
CA PRO A 120 18.67 -7.81 31.99
C PRO A 120 17.47 -7.00 32.48
N ASN A 121 17.38 -6.73 33.78
CA ASN A 121 16.29 -5.92 34.31
C ASN A 121 16.40 -4.48 33.77
N MET A 122 15.39 -4.01 33.04
CA MET A 122 15.40 -2.69 32.40
C MET A 122 15.57 -1.54 33.41
N ASP A 123 14.92 -1.64 34.57
CA ASP A 123 14.90 -0.58 35.57
C ASP A 123 16.21 -0.52 36.36
N LYS A 124 16.83 -1.67 36.64
CA LYS A 124 18.07 -1.78 37.43
C LYS A 124 19.33 -1.69 36.57
N GLU A 125 19.28 -2.14 35.33
CA GLU A 125 20.45 -2.37 34.47
C GLU A 125 20.20 -1.87 33.04
N ARG A 126 19.68 -0.64 32.90
CA ARG A 126 19.28 -0.06 31.61
C ARG A 126 20.34 -0.15 30.51
N SER A 127 21.61 0.14 30.79
CA SER A 127 22.68 0.09 29.78
C SER A 127 22.88 -1.34 29.25
N LYS A 128 22.97 -2.33 30.16
CA LYS A 128 23.08 -3.75 29.78
C LYS A 128 21.84 -4.25 29.07
N PHE A 129 20.65 -3.80 29.47
CA PHE A 129 19.41 -4.11 28.78
C PHE A 129 19.45 -3.60 27.33
N LEU A 130 19.87 -2.35 27.11
CA LEU A 130 20.00 -1.78 25.76
C LEU A 130 21.04 -2.52 24.90
N GLU A 131 22.18 -2.89 25.48
CA GLU A 131 23.19 -3.71 24.78
C GLU A 131 22.67 -5.11 24.43
N TYR A 132 21.95 -5.74 25.37
CA TYR A 132 21.28 -7.03 25.15
C TYR A 132 20.28 -6.94 24.00
N VAL A 133 19.39 -5.94 24.02
CA VAL A 133 18.40 -5.71 22.96
C VAL A 133 19.09 -5.50 21.61
N LYS A 134 20.10 -4.62 21.54
CA LYS A 134 20.86 -4.37 20.30
C LYS A 134 21.49 -5.65 19.75
N LYS A 135 22.10 -6.47 20.61
CA LYS A 135 22.71 -7.74 20.20
C LYS A 135 21.67 -8.75 19.72
N LYS A 136 20.52 -8.82 20.39
CA LYS A 136 19.41 -9.71 20.02
C LYS A 136 18.78 -9.27 18.69
N GLU A 137 18.51 -7.98 18.51
CA GLU A 137 17.99 -7.42 17.26
C GLU A 137 18.90 -7.70 16.06
N ALA A 138 20.22 -7.63 16.25
CA ALA A 138 21.18 -7.97 15.20
C ALA A 138 21.15 -9.45 14.77
N SER A 139 20.57 -10.34 15.57
CA SER A 139 20.43 -11.78 15.27
C SER A 139 19.09 -12.14 14.65
N TYR A 140 18.15 -11.20 14.57
CA TYR A 140 16.83 -11.48 14.03
C TYR A 140 16.87 -11.79 12.54
N GLN A 141 16.02 -12.70 12.11
CA GLN A 141 15.81 -13.01 10.71
C GLN A 141 14.69 -12.14 10.15
N HIS A 142 14.91 -11.56 8.98
CA HIS A 142 13.94 -10.68 8.33
C HIS A 142 13.23 -11.42 7.20
N TYR A 143 11.91 -11.32 7.18
CA TYR A 143 11.08 -11.97 6.17
C TYR A 143 10.15 -10.96 5.51
N SER A 144 9.74 -11.29 4.28
CA SER A 144 8.77 -10.53 3.51
C SER A 144 7.96 -11.46 2.63
N ALA A 145 6.66 -11.21 2.52
CA ALA A 145 5.78 -11.89 1.60
C ALA A 145 4.80 -10.89 0.99
N GLN A 146 4.43 -11.11 -0.27
CA GLN A 146 3.32 -10.40 -0.89
C GLN A 146 2.09 -11.28 -0.80
N VAL A 147 1.02 -10.76 -0.21
CA VAL A 147 -0.26 -11.44 -0.09
C VAL A 147 -1.34 -10.65 -0.80
N GLU A 148 -2.21 -11.35 -1.53
CA GLU A 148 -3.40 -10.73 -2.09
C GLU A 148 -4.39 -10.43 -0.97
N ILE A 149 -5.03 -9.26 -1.06
CA ILE A 149 -6.08 -8.86 -0.15
C ILE A 149 -7.38 -9.53 -0.61
N PRO A 150 -7.96 -10.46 0.17
CA PRO A 150 -9.16 -11.16 -0.26
C PRO A 150 -10.37 -10.22 -0.29
N PRO A 151 -11.42 -10.57 -1.05
CA PRO A 151 -12.67 -9.83 -1.06
C PRO A 151 -13.25 -9.62 0.35
N TYR A 152 -13.73 -8.40 0.62
CA TYR A 152 -14.48 -8.07 1.83
C TYR A 152 -15.66 -7.16 1.51
N GLN A 153 -16.77 -7.37 2.20
CA GLN A 153 -17.90 -6.43 2.20
C GLN A 153 -17.89 -5.58 3.47
N ASP A 154 -17.74 -6.25 4.62
CA ASP A 154 -17.62 -5.64 5.95
C ASP A 154 -16.35 -6.15 6.61
N THR A 155 -15.66 -5.31 7.38
CA THR A 155 -14.35 -5.62 7.95
C THR A 155 -14.41 -5.79 9.47
N TYR A 156 -13.71 -6.81 9.98
CA TYR A 156 -13.38 -6.98 11.40
C TYR A 156 -11.86 -6.81 11.59
N GLY A 157 -11.31 -5.76 10.97
CA GLY A 157 -9.87 -5.54 10.95
C GLY A 157 -9.12 -6.39 9.92
N ILE A 158 -7.83 -6.12 9.81
CA ILE A 158 -6.86 -6.95 9.07
C ILE A 158 -6.42 -8.07 10.00
N ASN A 159 -6.71 -9.31 9.66
CA ASN A 159 -6.33 -10.47 10.48
C ASN A 159 -5.23 -11.25 9.76
N LEU A 160 -4.01 -11.13 10.27
CA LEU A 160 -2.84 -11.83 9.74
C LEU A 160 -2.56 -13.08 10.56
N ALA A 161 -2.44 -14.21 9.87
CA ALA A 161 -2.04 -15.46 10.47
C ALA A 161 -0.66 -15.87 9.95
N PHE A 162 0.28 -16.08 10.88
CA PHE A 162 1.61 -16.60 10.61
C PHE A 162 1.58 -18.10 10.86
N LEU A 163 1.84 -18.87 9.81
CA LEU A 163 1.88 -20.31 9.82
C LEU A 163 3.36 -20.78 9.83
N PRO A 164 3.62 -22.06 10.17
CA PRO A 164 4.93 -22.65 10.01
C PRO A 164 5.53 -22.42 8.62
N CYS A 165 6.86 -22.42 8.54
CA CYS A 165 7.61 -22.21 7.30
C CYS A 165 7.44 -20.83 6.66
N HIS A 166 7.38 -19.79 7.49
CA HIS A 166 7.36 -18.38 7.07
C HIS A 166 6.20 -18.06 6.11
N GLN A 167 5.10 -18.80 6.25
CA GLN A 167 3.88 -18.54 5.49
C GLN A 167 3.02 -17.53 6.23
N VAL A 168 2.52 -16.53 5.52
CA VAL A 168 1.58 -15.55 6.07
C VAL A 168 0.30 -15.54 5.25
N ARG A 169 -0.83 -15.45 5.94
CA ARG A 169 -2.16 -15.40 5.35
C ARG A 169 -2.95 -14.23 5.93
N LEU A 170 -3.90 -13.74 5.15
CA LEU A 170 -4.67 -12.55 5.45
C LEU A 170 -6.16 -12.81 5.27
N VAL A 171 -6.98 -12.43 6.24
CA VAL A 171 -8.45 -12.40 6.13
C VAL A 171 -8.98 -11.09 6.70
N ILE A 172 -10.01 -10.52 6.07
CA ILE A 172 -10.57 -9.21 6.43
C ILE A 172 -12.08 -9.29 6.62
N ASP A 173 -12.76 -10.04 5.75
CA ASP A 173 -14.22 -10.12 5.77
C ASP A 173 -14.74 -10.65 7.11
N SER A 174 -15.56 -9.84 7.78
CA SER A 174 -16.04 -10.08 9.14
C SER A 174 -16.73 -11.44 9.32
N LYS A 175 -17.40 -11.95 8.28
CA LYS A 175 -18.07 -13.26 8.32
C LYS A 175 -17.09 -14.42 8.18
N GLN A 176 -15.92 -14.17 7.61
CA GLN A 176 -14.92 -15.18 7.31
C GLN A 176 -13.77 -15.24 8.32
N VAL A 177 -13.53 -14.19 9.12
CA VAL A 177 -12.38 -14.11 10.04
C VAL A 177 -12.27 -15.36 10.92
N PHE A 178 -13.23 -15.61 11.80
CA PHE A 178 -13.15 -16.73 12.75
C PHE A 178 -13.13 -18.13 12.13
N PRO A 179 -14.01 -18.49 11.17
CA PRO A 179 -13.94 -19.82 10.55
C PRO A 179 -12.62 -20.04 9.80
N THR A 180 -12.09 -19.00 9.15
CA THR A 180 -10.81 -19.07 8.44
C THR A 180 -9.63 -19.24 9.40
N LEU A 181 -9.59 -18.47 10.49
CA LEU A 181 -8.56 -18.61 11.52
C LEU A 181 -8.59 -19.99 12.20
N ALA A 182 -9.78 -20.54 12.46
CA ALA A 182 -9.91 -21.89 13.01
C ALA A 182 -9.34 -22.95 12.06
N LYS A 183 -9.66 -22.83 10.76
CA LYS A 183 -9.11 -23.69 9.70
C LYS A 183 -7.58 -23.59 9.65
N TRP A 184 -7.02 -22.38 9.57
CA TRP A 184 -5.57 -22.19 9.49
C TRP A 184 -4.83 -22.65 10.73
N ARG A 185 -5.42 -22.50 11.92
CA ARG A 185 -4.85 -23.06 13.15
C ARG A 185 -4.80 -24.59 13.11
N ALA A 186 -5.83 -25.24 12.58
CA ALA A 186 -5.84 -26.69 12.42
C ALA A 186 -4.80 -27.15 11.39
N GLU A 187 -4.65 -26.43 10.28
CA GLU A 187 -3.61 -26.69 9.27
C GLU A 187 -2.21 -26.49 9.86
N ALA A 188 -1.97 -25.41 10.61
CA ALA A 188 -0.67 -25.14 11.24
C ALA A 188 -0.21 -26.29 12.14
N LYS A 189 -1.13 -26.87 12.93
CA LYS A 189 -0.86 -28.05 13.77
C LYS A 189 -0.41 -29.27 12.95
N GLN A 190 -0.91 -29.44 11.73
CA GLN A 190 -0.50 -30.55 10.86
C GLN A 190 0.90 -30.34 10.27
N LEU A 191 1.36 -29.08 10.23
CA LEU A 191 2.68 -28.69 9.73
C LEU A 191 3.76 -28.72 10.83
N GLU A 192 3.39 -28.89 12.10
CA GLU A 192 4.34 -29.00 13.21
C GLU A 192 5.29 -30.19 13.00
N GLY A 193 6.60 -29.92 13.02
CA GLY A 193 7.64 -30.94 12.84
C GLY A 193 7.98 -31.29 11.38
N GLN A 194 7.31 -30.69 10.40
CA GLN A 194 7.70 -30.85 9.00
C GLN A 194 8.90 -29.94 8.66
N SER A 195 9.85 -30.45 7.88
CA SER A 195 10.97 -29.65 7.39
C SER A 195 10.46 -28.62 6.39
N CYS A 196 10.73 -27.35 6.64
CA CYS A 196 10.32 -26.29 5.73
C CYS A 196 11.05 -26.39 4.39
N PRO A 197 10.35 -26.21 3.26
CA PRO A 197 11.03 -26.09 1.98
C PRO A 197 11.98 -24.89 2.05
N LYS A 198 13.18 -25.03 1.47
CA LYS A 198 14.14 -23.92 1.43
C LYS A 198 13.47 -22.73 0.73
N ALA A 199 13.52 -21.56 1.39
CA ALA A 199 13.08 -20.31 0.79
C ALA A 199 13.83 -20.10 -0.53
N GLN A 200 13.09 -19.76 -1.59
CA GLN A 200 13.60 -19.55 -2.93
C GLN A 200 13.98 -18.09 -3.15
#